data_AF-A0A0B1S7B5-F1
#
_entry.id   AF-A0A0B1S7B5-F1
#
_cell.length_a   1.000
_cell.length_b   1.000
_cell.length_c   1.000
_cell.angle_alpha   90.00
_cell.angle_beta   90.00
_cell.angle_gamma   90.00
#
_symmetry.space_group_name_H-M   'P 1'
#
loop_
_entity.id
_entity.type
_entity.pdbx_description
1 polymer ?
#
loop_
_entity_poly.entity_id
_entity_poly.type
_entity_poly.pdbx_seq_one_letter_code
_entity_poly.pdbx_strand_id
1 'polypeptide(L)'
;MIFVRCDGGYIDKAWKYAMNKGLCTGGPYATKNVCKAYPFHPCGKHKDQPYYGECTKRNQDTPVCKQTCDAGYTKKYEEDKVYAKSAYDIQPSEAAIQKEIMINGPVQAGFVVYTDFMYYKKGIYKVGDFCALFFET
;
A
#
# COMPACT_ATOMS: atom_id res chain seq x y z
N MET A 1 -15.79 15.65 -9.36
CA MET A 1 -15.14 15.59 -8.02
C MET A 1 -14.60 14.17 -7.87
N ILE A 2 -13.31 13.94 -8.11
CA ILE A 2 -12.71 12.60 -8.00
C ILE A 2 -11.78 12.63 -6.79
N PHE A 3 -12.24 12.08 -5.68
CA PHE A 3 -11.40 11.70 -4.56
C PHE A 3 -11.52 10.20 -4.40
N VAL A 4 -10.68 9.46 -5.12
CA VAL A 4 -10.59 8.02 -4.90
C VAL A 4 -9.67 7.80 -3.71
N ARG A 5 -10.21 7.17 -2.67
CA ARG A 5 -9.62 6.99 -1.34
C ARG A 5 -9.66 5.50 -0.97
N CYS A 6 -10.58 5.07 -0.11
CA CYS A 6 -10.84 3.64 0.10
C CYS A 6 -11.44 2.95 -1.15
N ASP A 7 -11.90 3.72 -2.14
CA ASP A 7 -12.45 3.20 -3.41
C ASP A 7 -11.41 3.10 -4.55
N GLY A 8 -10.11 3.30 -4.26
CA GLY A 8 -9.02 3.31 -5.25
C GLY A 8 -8.18 4.60 -5.22
N GLY A 9 -7.24 4.79 -6.15
CA GLY A 9 -6.34 5.95 -6.14
C GLY A 9 -5.37 6.01 -7.32
N TYR A 10 -4.49 7.02 -7.31
CA TYR A 10 -3.47 7.24 -8.34
C TYR A 10 -2.07 7.26 -7.71
N ILE A 11 -1.15 6.46 -8.25
CA ILE A 11 0.22 6.30 -7.72
C ILE A 11 1.01 7.61 -7.80
N ASP A 12 0.94 8.34 -8.93
CA ASP A 12 1.67 9.58 -9.14
C ASP A 12 1.25 10.68 -8.14
N LYS A 13 -0.06 10.74 -7.82
CA LYS A 13 -0.61 11.70 -6.85
C LYS A 13 -0.11 11.43 -5.44
N ALA A 14 0.09 10.17 -5.06
CA ALA A 14 0.62 9.81 -3.74
C ALA A 14 2.06 10.32 -3.56
N TRP A 15 2.93 10.09 -4.53
CA TRP A 15 4.31 10.61 -4.49
C TRP A 15 4.39 12.13 -4.54
N LYS A 16 3.56 12.77 -5.38
CA LYS A 16 3.42 14.25 -5.40
C LYS A 16 2.94 14.79 -4.05
N TYR A 17 2.06 14.07 -3.35
CA TYR A 17 1.61 14.46 -2.01
C TYR A 17 2.75 14.34 -0.99
N ALA A 18 3.49 13.22 -0.99
CA ALA A 18 4.64 13.02 -0.11
C ALA A 18 5.71 14.11 -0.31
N MET A 19 5.91 14.57 -1.55
CA MET A 19 6.83 15.67 -1.85
C MET A 19 6.29 17.03 -1.40
N ASN A 20 5.03 17.35 -1.70
CA ASN A 20 4.49 18.70 -1.49
C ASN A 20 3.94 18.96 -0.07
N LYS A 21 3.49 17.90 0.62
CA LYS A 21 2.75 17.99 1.88
C LYS A 21 3.35 17.14 2.99
N GLY A 22 4.26 16.22 2.67
CA GLY A 22 4.88 15.32 3.62
C GLY A 22 3.91 14.28 4.17
N LEU A 23 4.47 13.27 4.84
CA LEU A 23 3.74 12.21 5.51
C LEU A 23 4.27 12.12 6.95
N CYS A 24 3.37 12.11 7.94
CA CYS A 24 3.76 11.81 9.32
C CYS A 24 4.09 10.32 9.47
N THR A 25 4.77 9.97 10.57
CA THR A 25 4.98 8.58 10.93
C THR A 25 3.66 7.84 11.15
N GLY A 26 3.67 6.55 10.87
CA GLY A 26 2.54 5.68 11.05
C GLY A 26 2.97 4.22 11.11
N GLY A 27 2.01 3.34 11.32
CA GLY A 27 2.25 1.91 11.38
C GLY A 27 0.97 1.11 11.19
N PRO A 28 1.05 -0.22 11.27
CA PRO A 28 -0.12 -1.10 11.29
C PRO A 28 -1.17 -0.69 12.33
N TYR A 29 -2.35 -1.26 12.21
CA TYR A 29 -3.42 -1.09 13.19
C TYR A 29 -2.92 -1.32 14.62
N ALA A 30 -3.34 -0.45 15.55
CA ALA A 30 -2.96 -0.45 16.97
C ALA A 30 -1.46 -0.26 17.28
N THR A 31 -0.65 0.18 16.31
CA THR A 31 0.75 0.55 16.56
C THR A 31 0.84 1.74 17.51
N LYS A 32 1.71 1.64 18.52
CA LYS A 32 2.01 2.71 19.48
C LYS A 32 3.27 3.46 19.06
N ASN A 33 3.48 4.64 19.63
CA ASN A 33 4.67 5.47 19.41
C ASN A 33 4.87 5.89 17.94
N VAL A 34 3.78 6.09 17.21
CA VAL A 34 3.73 6.68 15.87
C VAL A 34 2.71 7.80 15.85
N CYS A 35 2.82 8.75 14.91
CA CYS A 35 1.85 9.84 14.84
C CYS A 35 0.46 9.37 14.44
N LYS A 36 0.33 8.50 13.43
CA LYS A 36 -0.98 7.97 13.00
C LYS A 36 -0.93 6.48 12.69
N ALA A 37 -1.51 5.65 13.54
CA ALA A 37 -1.68 4.23 13.24
C ALA A 37 -2.75 4.02 12.15
N TYR A 38 -2.63 2.94 11.38
CA TYR A 38 -3.64 2.60 10.38
C TYR A 38 -4.99 2.33 11.08
N PRO A 39 -6.10 2.95 10.64
CA PRO A 39 -7.33 2.96 11.44
C PRO A 39 -8.18 1.70 11.31
N PHE A 40 -7.94 0.88 10.29
CA PHE A 40 -8.74 -0.31 10.02
C PHE A 40 -8.09 -1.56 10.60
N HIS A 41 -8.86 -2.33 11.37
CA HIS A 41 -8.44 -3.64 11.84
C HIS A 41 -8.19 -4.56 10.63
N PRO A 42 -7.09 -5.32 10.61
CA PRO A 42 -6.80 -6.21 9.49
C PRO A 42 -7.86 -7.32 9.37
N CYS A 43 -8.15 -7.70 8.14
CA CYS A 43 -9.14 -8.73 7.83
C CYS A 43 -8.62 -9.66 6.73
N GLY A 44 -9.18 -10.86 6.66
CA GLY A 44 -8.88 -11.81 5.60
C GLY A 44 -8.60 -13.21 6.14
N LYS A 45 -8.58 -14.19 5.23
CA LYS A 45 -8.28 -15.58 5.57
C LYS A 45 -6.80 -15.85 5.37
N HIS A 46 -6.07 -15.93 6.47
CA HIS A 46 -4.65 -16.23 6.50
C HIS A 46 -4.42 -17.52 7.29
N LYS A 47 -3.59 -18.41 6.76
CA LYS A 47 -3.27 -19.68 7.41
C LYS A 47 -2.54 -19.39 8.73
N ASP A 48 -3.04 -19.97 9.83
CA ASP A 48 -2.45 -19.89 11.18
C ASP A 48 -2.32 -18.45 11.75
N GLN A 49 -3.18 -17.51 11.33
CA GLN A 49 -3.14 -16.12 11.78
C GLN A 49 -4.51 -15.64 12.30
N PRO A 50 -4.86 -15.92 13.57
CA PRO A 50 -6.17 -15.57 14.15
C PRO A 50 -6.37 -14.08 14.42
N TYR A 51 -5.32 -13.27 14.25
CA TYR A 51 -5.37 -11.81 14.39
C TYR A 51 -6.23 -11.14 13.29
N TYR A 52 -6.41 -11.78 12.14
CA TYR A 52 -7.19 -11.22 11.03
C TYR A 52 -8.68 -11.54 11.23
N GLY A 53 -9.50 -10.49 11.27
CA GLY A 53 -10.95 -10.63 11.36
C GLY A 53 -11.62 -10.97 10.03
N GLU A 54 -12.94 -11.13 10.06
CA GLU A 54 -13.75 -11.24 8.84
C GLU A 54 -13.78 -9.92 8.07
N CYS A 55 -13.60 -9.98 6.75
CA CYS A 55 -13.68 -8.78 5.91
C CYS A 55 -15.14 -8.36 5.69
N THR A 56 -15.38 -7.05 5.69
CA THR A 56 -16.69 -6.49 5.34
C THR A 56 -16.96 -6.64 3.85
N LYS A 57 -18.22 -6.91 3.48
CA LYS A 57 -18.64 -6.97 2.06
C LYS A 57 -18.61 -5.61 1.35
N ARG A 58 -18.60 -4.52 2.13
CA ARG A 58 -18.49 -3.15 1.62
C ARG A 58 -17.13 -2.58 1.97
N ASN A 59 -16.67 -1.64 1.14
CA ASN A 59 -15.53 -0.81 1.46
C ASN A 59 -15.79 -0.04 2.75
N GLN A 60 -14.73 0.16 3.52
CA GLN A 60 -14.78 1.05 4.68
C GLN A 60 -14.83 2.51 4.19
N ASP A 61 -15.57 3.35 4.92
CA ASP A 61 -15.58 4.78 4.63
C ASP A 61 -14.20 5.37 4.84
N THR A 62 -13.84 6.34 4.00
CA THR A 62 -12.53 6.97 4.18
C THR A 62 -12.51 7.82 5.45
N PRO A 63 -11.51 7.61 6.33
CA PRO A 63 -11.38 8.40 7.54
C PRO A 63 -11.18 9.87 7.23
N VAL A 64 -11.73 10.74 8.08
CA VAL A 64 -11.50 12.19 7.96
C VAL A 64 -10.01 12.51 8.12
N CYS A 65 -9.52 13.43 7.29
CA CYS A 65 -8.15 13.91 7.38
C CYS A 65 -7.98 14.79 8.63
N LYS A 66 -7.55 14.16 9.74
CA LYS A 66 -7.12 14.87 10.95
C LYS A 66 -5.64 15.23 10.85
N GLN A 67 -5.32 16.51 11.00
CA GLN A 67 -3.96 17.07 11.04
C GLN A 67 -3.41 17.11 12.47
N THR A 68 -3.64 16.03 13.20
CA THR A 68 -3.21 15.83 14.58
C THR A 68 -2.74 14.38 14.71
N CYS A 69 -1.73 14.14 15.54
CA CYS A 69 -1.32 12.78 15.88
C CYS A 69 -2.31 12.13 16.86
N ASP A 70 -2.24 10.81 16.96
CA ASP A 70 -2.99 10.00 17.92
C ASP A 70 -2.56 10.35 19.36
N ALA A 71 -3.49 10.15 20.29
CA ALA A 71 -3.28 10.51 21.69
C ALA A 71 -2.08 9.75 22.29
N GLY A 72 -1.24 10.46 23.05
CA GLY A 72 -0.04 9.89 23.67
C GLY A 72 1.23 9.97 22.81
N TYR A 73 1.14 10.39 21.54
CA TYR A 73 2.34 10.72 20.75
C TYR A 73 2.86 12.11 21.09
N THR A 74 4.18 12.25 21.24
CA THR A 74 4.81 13.45 21.83
C THR A 74 5.05 14.58 20.83
N LYS A 75 5.32 14.28 19.56
CA LYS A 75 5.58 15.29 18.53
C LYS A 75 4.27 15.82 17.94
N LYS A 76 4.28 17.08 17.49
CA LYS A 76 3.15 17.64 16.73
C LYS A 76 3.11 17.06 15.32
N TYR A 77 1.91 17.00 14.74
CA TYR A 77 1.68 16.45 13.40
C TYR A 77 2.57 17.09 12.32
N GLU A 78 2.73 18.41 12.33
CA GLU A 78 3.56 19.11 11.35
C GLU A 78 5.06 18.87 11.54
N GLU A 79 5.50 18.69 12.79
CA GLU A 79 6.91 18.42 13.13
C GLU A 79 7.32 16.97 12.81
N ASP A 80 6.35 16.06 12.72
CA ASP A 80 6.58 14.64 12.45
C ASP A 80 6.57 14.29 10.95
N LYS A 81 6.30 15.26 10.08
CA LYS A 81 6.25 15.04 8.65
C LYS A 81 7.63 14.81 8.05
N VAL A 82 7.72 13.76 7.25
CA VAL A 82 8.84 13.45 6.36
C VAL A 82 8.41 13.75 4.92
N TYR A 83 9.30 14.41 4.18
CA TYR A 83 9.02 14.86 2.82
C TYR A 83 9.88 14.10 1.82
N ALA A 84 9.27 13.67 0.72
CA ALA A 84 10.02 13.15 -0.41
C ALA A 84 10.77 14.31 -1.10
N LYS A 85 12.03 14.08 -1.49
CA LYS A 85 12.82 15.10 -2.20
C LYS A 85 12.34 15.31 -3.64
N SER A 86 11.90 14.24 -4.29
CA SER A 86 11.42 14.25 -5.66
C SER A 86 10.39 13.14 -5.90
N ALA A 87 9.59 13.30 -6.94
CA ALA A 87 8.60 12.34 -7.43
C ALA A 87 8.64 12.35 -8.96
N TYR A 88 8.92 11.20 -9.57
CA TYR A 88 9.08 11.08 -11.02
C TYR A 88 8.70 9.68 -11.49
N ASP A 89 8.31 9.59 -12.76
CA ASP A 89 8.02 8.31 -13.41
C ASP A 89 9.30 7.72 -13.98
N ILE A 90 9.44 6.41 -13.84
CA ILE A 90 10.54 5.64 -14.43
C ILE A 90 10.12 5.26 -15.86
N GLN A 91 11.07 5.29 -16.79
CA GLN A 91 10.80 4.81 -18.15
C GLN A 91 10.31 3.35 -18.12
N PRO A 92 9.31 2.98 -18.93
CA PRO A 92 8.77 1.62 -18.98
C PRO A 92 9.73 0.67 -19.72
N SER A 93 10.92 0.48 -19.15
CA SER A 93 12.00 -0.35 -19.66
C SER A 93 12.56 -1.18 -18.51
N GLU A 94 12.73 -2.48 -18.73
CA GLU A 94 13.28 -3.41 -17.74
C GLU A 94 14.63 -2.92 -17.21
N ALA A 95 15.54 -2.53 -18.11
CA ALA A 95 16.87 -2.05 -17.75
C ALA A 95 16.81 -0.75 -16.93
N ALA A 96 15.88 0.16 -17.26
CA ALA A 96 15.71 1.40 -16.50
C ALA A 96 15.18 1.13 -15.09
N ILE A 97 14.18 0.25 -14.96
CA ILE A 97 13.58 -0.14 -13.68
C ILE A 97 14.58 -0.90 -12.80
N GLN A 98 15.32 -1.87 -13.36
CA GLN A 98 16.37 -2.60 -12.65
C GLN A 98 17.45 -1.66 -12.12
N LYS A 99 17.91 -0.72 -12.96
CA LYS A 99 18.90 0.29 -12.57
C LYS A 99 18.40 1.17 -11.44
N GLU A 100 17.15 1.64 -11.52
CA GLU A 100 16.54 2.46 -10.48
C GLU A 100 16.48 1.70 -9.15
N ILE A 101 16.02 0.44 -9.17
CA ILE A 101 15.93 -0.39 -7.96
C ILE A 101 17.30 -0.63 -7.33
N MET A 102 18.32 -0.93 -8.14
CA MET A 102 19.67 -1.18 -7.64
C MET A 102 20.32 0.05 -6.98
N ILE A 103 20.06 1.25 -7.51
CA ILE A 103 20.74 2.47 -7.07
C ILE A 103 19.97 3.16 -5.93
N ASN A 104 18.64 3.24 -6.06
CA ASN A 104 17.79 4.08 -5.19
C ASN A 104 16.85 3.26 -4.30
N GLY A 105 16.74 1.95 -4.52
CA GLY A 105 15.90 1.04 -3.74
C GLY A 105 14.51 0.79 -4.33
N PRO A 106 13.59 0.20 -3.56
CA PRO A 106 12.29 -0.24 -4.07
C PRO A 106 11.45 0.87 -4.72
N VAL A 107 10.70 0.51 -5.76
CA VAL A 107 9.83 1.41 -6.52
C VAL A 107 8.36 0.96 -6.44
N GLN A 108 7.42 1.88 -6.64
CA GLN A 108 5.99 1.56 -6.68
C GLN A 108 5.54 1.31 -8.13
N ALA A 109 4.84 0.20 -8.36
CA ALA A 109 4.20 -0.12 -9.64
C ALA A 109 2.72 -0.48 -9.45
N GLY A 110 1.97 -0.48 -10.56
CA GLY A 110 0.61 -1.00 -10.64
C GLY A 110 0.51 -2.04 -11.76
N PHE A 111 -0.35 -3.03 -11.59
CA PHE A 111 -0.63 -4.07 -12.59
C PHE A 111 -2.09 -4.47 -12.55
N VAL A 112 -2.58 -5.09 -13.62
CA VAL A 112 -3.96 -5.57 -13.71
C VAL A 112 -4.11 -6.90 -12.98
N VAL A 113 -5.01 -6.96 -12.01
CA VAL A 113 -5.30 -8.17 -11.23
C VAL A 113 -6.40 -8.97 -11.91
N TYR A 114 -6.14 -10.25 -12.16
CA TYR A 114 -7.10 -11.23 -12.65
C TYR A 114 -7.47 -12.21 -11.54
N THR A 115 -8.56 -12.96 -11.72
CA THR A 115 -9.12 -13.84 -10.68
C THR A 115 -8.18 -14.99 -10.27
N ASP A 116 -7.35 -15.47 -11.18
CA ASP A 116 -6.31 -16.48 -10.96
C ASP A 116 -5.23 -16.02 -9.98
N PHE A 117 -4.90 -14.72 -9.94
CA PHE A 117 -3.92 -14.16 -9.01
C PHE A 117 -4.28 -14.39 -7.54
N MET A 118 -5.57 -14.45 -7.20
CA MET A 118 -6.04 -14.69 -5.83
C MET A 118 -5.64 -16.08 -5.30
N TYR A 119 -5.30 -17.01 -6.19
CA TYR A 119 -4.89 -18.37 -5.87
C TYR A 119 -3.38 -18.60 -5.97
N TYR A 120 -2.60 -17.61 -6.42
CA TYR A 120 -1.15 -17.71 -6.54
C TYR A 120 -0.48 -18.03 -5.19
N LYS A 121 0.50 -18.96 -5.19
CA LYS A 121 1.24 -19.39 -3.98
C LYS A 121 2.76 -19.30 -4.10
N LYS A 122 3.33 -19.67 -5.25
CA LYS A 122 4.77 -19.70 -5.51
C LYS A 122 5.05 -19.69 -7.01
N GLY A 123 6.28 -19.32 -7.42
CA GLY A 123 6.73 -19.35 -8.81
C GLY A 123 6.81 -17.97 -9.46
N ILE A 124 6.59 -17.90 -10.77
CA ILE A 124 6.48 -16.65 -11.52
C ILE A 124 5.04 -16.57 -12.03
N TYR A 125 4.31 -15.55 -11.60
CA TYR A 125 2.93 -15.35 -12.02
C TYR A 125 2.85 -14.81 -13.46
N LYS A 126 1.95 -15.38 -14.25
CA LYS A 126 1.56 -14.90 -15.58
C LYS A 126 0.07 -15.16 -15.80
N VAL A 127 -0.63 -14.15 -16.30
CA VAL A 127 -2.09 -14.22 -16.57
C VAL A 127 -2.37 -15.34 -17.57
N GLY A 128 -3.31 -16.22 -17.26
CA GLY A 128 -3.77 -17.25 -18.21
C GLY A 128 -2.97 -18.54 -18.23
N ASP A 129 -1.92 -18.70 -17.41
CA ASP A 129 -1.23 -19.98 -17.22
C ASP A 129 -2.02 -20.93 -16.29
N PHE A 130 -3.31 -21.12 -16.58
CA PHE A 130 -4.17 -22.13 -15.93
C PHE A 130 -3.71 -23.56 -16.26
N CYS A 131 -2.88 -23.72 -17.28
CA CYS A 131 -2.38 -25.01 -17.76
C CYS A 131 -1.45 -25.72 -16.73
N ALA A 132 -0.89 -25.00 -15.75
CA ALA A 132 -0.04 -25.60 -14.72
C ALA A 132 -0.80 -26.06 -13.45
N LEU A 133 -2.09 -25.72 -13.30
CA LEU A 133 -2.87 -26.03 -12.09
C LEU A 133 -3.68 -27.34 -12.18
N PHE A 134 -3.72 -27.99 -13.36
CA PHE A 134 -4.49 -29.22 -13.58
C PHE A 134 -3.65 -30.48 -13.88
N PHE A 135 -2.31 -30.42 -13.74
CA PHE A 135 -1.44 -31.58 -13.96
C PHE A 135 -0.87 -32.22 -12.68
N GLU A 136 -1.38 -31.86 -11.50
CA GLU A 136 -1.11 -32.60 -10.25
C GLU A 136 -2.44 -33.01 -9.59
N THR A 137 -3.17 -33.94 -10.22
CA THR A 137 -4.05 -34.89 -9.54
C THR A 137 -3.78 -36.28 -10.07
#